data_AF-A0A950HL00-F1
#
_entry.id   AF-A0A950HL00-F1
#
_cell.length_a   1.000
_cell.length_b   1.000
_cell.length_c   1.000
_cell.angle_alpha   90.00
_cell.angle_beta   90.00
_cell.angle_gamma   90.00
#
_symmetry.space_group_name_H-M   'P 1'
#
loop_
_entity.id
_entity.type
_entity.pdbx_description
1 polymer ?
#
loop_
_entity_poly.entity_id
_entity_poly.type
_entity_poly.pdbx_seq_one_letter_code
_entity_poly.pdbx_strand_id
1 'polypeptide(L)'
;MTRHLVFVQTNNPAGNQIMVYDRADDGTLTLAETVDTGGIGGVNEGAPNDPLGSQGSLVYDTHHHVLIGVNAGSNTVSVLGLEDGRLCLRQVLPSGGTFPVSVTVHGNLLYVLNAHEAGAITGYRITDGQFHPIENSTRSLGLTPATGPMQFANSPAQIGFTPDGQQLVITTKGNGSLIDVFTVGPQGRPSDTFTANPAGTPLPFGFIFDDYHHLAVTDAGSSTLTTYTVHHDGTITKIASQPDGQQTMCWVAHIAGNFYVVNSLSNTITGYHIDPAGTPTVFIPQITTRTNPIDLVGTRDQQFLYVQLGAAGGVDGFRVKPDGTLTQIVTITGAGGMQGIAVT
;
A
#
# COMPACT_ATOMS: atom_id res chain seq x y z
N MET A 1 -22.16 -16.68 -10.16
CA MET A 1 -20.73 -16.78 -10.55
C MET A 1 -20.00 -15.74 -9.74
N THR A 2 -18.95 -16.12 -9.02
CA THR A 2 -18.15 -15.17 -8.24
C THR A 2 -17.43 -14.25 -9.22
N ARG A 3 -17.64 -12.94 -9.11
CA ARG A 3 -17.04 -11.94 -10.00
C ARG A 3 -15.65 -11.61 -9.45
N HIS A 4 -14.61 -11.71 -10.28
CA HIS A 4 -13.26 -11.30 -9.89
C HIS A 4 -13.04 -9.85 -10.32
N LEU A 5 -12.76 -8.97 -9.36
CA LEU A 5 -12.63 -7.55 -9.63
C LEU A 5 -11.22 -7.05 -9.34
N VAL A 6 -10.77 -6.12 -10.18
CA VAL A 6 -9.57 -5.31 -9.95
C VAL A 6 -10.01 -3.85 -9.88
N PHE A 7 -9.61 -3.17 -8.81
CA PHE A 7 -9.92 -1.77 -8.56
C PHE A 7 -8.68 -0.93 -8.78
N VAL A 8 -8.82 0.18 -9.50
CA VAL A 8 -7.73 1.14 -9.73
C VAL A 8 -8.25 2.52 -9.35
N GLN A 9 -7.59 3.17 -8.41
CA GLN A 9 -7.94 4.52 -7.97
C GLN A 9 -7.26 5.57 -8.85
N THR A 10 -8.04 6.52 -9.36
CA THR A 10 -7.57 7.51 -10.34
C THR A 10 -6.71 8.61 -9.72
N ASN A 11 -6.85 8.85 -8.41
CA ASN A 11 -6.19 9.92 -7.66
C ASN A 11 -6.25 11.29 -8.36
N ASN A 12 -7.32 11.55 -9.11
CA ASN A 12 -7.46 12.77 -9.88
C ASN A 12 -7.76 13.98 -8.97
N PRO A 13 -6.94 15.05 -8.99
CA PRO A 13 -7.16 16.25 -8.17
C PRO A 13 -8.44 17.03 -8.49
N ALA A 14 -9.08 16.78 -9.65
CA ALA A 14 -10.36 17.38 -10.01
C ALA A 14 -11.59 16.54 -9.56
N GLY A 15 -11.37 15.32 -9.07
CA GLY A 15 -12.43 14.38 -8.70
C GLY A 15 -11.89 12.97 -8.70
N ASN A 16 -11.64 12.40 -7.52
CA ASN A 16 -11.09 11.06 -7.39
C ASN A 16 -12.18 10.01 -7.66
N GLN A 17 -11.80 8.94 -8.33
CA GLN A 17 -12.71 7.88 -8.78
C GLN A 17 -12.06 6.52 -8.64
N ILE A 18 -12.88 5.48 -8.52
CA ILE A 18 -12.45 4.08 -8.61
C ILE A 18 -12.87 3.55 -9.97
N MET A 19 -11.91 3.13 -10.78
CA MET A 19 -12.13 2.33 -11.98
C MET A 19 -12.24 0.85 -11.57
N VAL A 20 -13.34 0.22 -11.93
CA VAL A 20 -13.65 -1.17 -11.57
C VAL A 20 -13.53 -2.03 -12.81
N TYR A 21 -12.62 -2.99 -12.80
CA TYR A 21 -12.42 -3.91 -13.90
C TYR A 21 -12.95 -5.29 -13.56
N ASP A 22 -13.70 -5.87 -14.48
CA ASP A 22 -13.95 -7.30 -14.52
C ASP A 22 -12.68 -8.02 -14.97
N ARG A 23 -12.22 -8.95 -14.14
CA ARG A 23 -11.14 -9.86 -14.50
C ARG A 23 -11.73 -11.17 -15.02
N ALA A 24 -11.41 -11.49 -16.27
CA ALA A 24 -11.72 -12.79 -16.84
C ALA A 24 -10.80 -13.90 -16.27
N ASP A 25 -11.15 -15.17 -16.48
CA ASP A 25 -10.36 -16.32 -16.03
C ASP A 25 -8.94 -16.35 -16.61
N ASP A 26 -8.72 -15.70 -17.75
CA ASP A 26 -7.40 -15.57 -18.34
C ASP A 26 -6.57 -14.40 -17.78
N GLY A 27 -7.18 -13.59 -16.90
CA GLY A 27 -6.58 -12.42 -16.26
C GLY A 27 -6.70 -11.13 -17.07
N THR A 28 -7.37 -11.14 -18.23
CA THR A 28 -7.67 -9.91 -18.96
C THR A 28 -8.67 -9.03 -18.20
N LEU A 29 -8.54 -7.71 -18.35
CA LEU A 29 -9.33 -6.72 -17.63
C LEU A 29 -10.26 -5.98 -18.59
N THR A 30 -11.54 -5.91 -18.24
CA THR A 30 -12.54 -5.09 -18.94
C THR A 30 -13.12 -4.07 -17.97
N LEU A 31 -13.07 -2.78 -18.32
CA LEU A 31 -13.67 -1.74 -17.48
C LEU A 31 -15.18 -1.97 -17.39
N ALA A 32 -15.67 -2.19 -16.17
CA ALA A 32 -17.07 -2.46 -15.88
C ALA A 32 -17.80 -1.19 -15.42
N GLU A 33 -17.19 -0.42 -14.52
CA GLU A 33 -17.75 0.83 -14.03
C GLU A 33 -16.67 1.80 -13.54
N THR A 34 -17.06 3.05 -13.32
CA THR A 34 -16.25 4.06 -12.65
C THR A 34 -17.13 4.73 -11.61
N VAL A 35 -16.66 4.78 -10.36
CA VAL A 35 -17.45 5.24 -9.21
C VAL A 35 -16.73 6.41 -8.55
N ASP A 36 -17.45 7.51 -8.34
CA ASP A 36 -16.91 8.67 -7.64
C ASP A 36 -16.63 8.33 -6.17
N THR A 37 -15.47 8.74 -5.67
CA THR A 37 -15.16 8.58 -4.24
C THR A 37 -15.86 9.64 -3.38
N GLY A 38 -16.33 10.73 -4.00
CA GLY A 38 -16.86 11.91 -3.29
C GLY A 38 -15.78 12.83 -2.72
N GLY A 39 -14.51 12.59 -3.04
CA GLY A 39 -13.38 13.47 -2.70
C GLY A 39 -12.49 13.76 -3.92
N ILE A 40 -11.35 14.42 -3.68
CA ILE A 40 -10.35 14.70 -4.72
C ILE A 40 -9.00 14.08 -4.36
N GLY A 41 -8.25 13.69 -5.39
CA GLY A 41 -6.90 13.14 -5.25
C GLY A 41 -5.88 14.21 -4.92
N GLY A 42 -4.63 13.81 -4.73
CA GLY A 42 -3.55 14.72 -4.35
C GLY A 42 -2.21 14.32 -4.96
N VAL A 43 -1.30 15.28 -5.00
CA VAL A 43 0.06 15.09 -5.52
C VAL A 43 1.04 15.73 -4.54
N ASN A 44 1.97 14.94 -4.00
CA ASN A 44 3.10 15.46 -3.23
C ASN A 44 4.00 16.29 -4.13
N GLU A 45 4.51 17.39 -3.59
CA GLU A 45 5.53 18.18 -4.28
C GLU A 45 6.77 17.31 -4.55
N GLY A 46 7.30 17.39 -5.77
CA GLY A 46 8.45 16.59 -6.21
C GLY A 46 8.14 15.16 -6.61
N ALA A 47 6.86 14.74 -6.64
CA ALA A 47 6.46 13.35 -6.91
C ALA A 47 5.58 13.15 -8.16
N PRO A 48 5.93 13.68 -9.35
CA PRO A 48 5.02 13.61 -10.50
C PRO A 48 4.71 12.18 -10.96
N ASN A 49 5.59 11.22 -10.66
CA ASN A 49 5.47 9.83 -11.11
C ASN A 49 4.81 8.91 -10.10
N ASP A 50 4.85 9.26 -8.81
CA ASP A 50 4.33 8.50 -7.67
C ASP A 50 3.63 9.50 -6.72
N PRO A 51 2.44 10.01 -7.11
CA PRO A 51 1.84 11.19 -6.51
C PRO A 51 1.66 11.14 -5.00
N LEU A 52 1.28 9.99 -4.44
CA LEU A 52 1.13 9.83 -3.00
C LEU A 52 2.43 9.36 -2.35
N GLY A 53 3.34 8.73 -3.11
CA GLY A 53 4.57 8.19 -2.56
C GLY A 53 4.31 7.15 -1.50
N SER A 54 3.30 6.33 -1.68
CA SER A 54 2.80 5.41 -0.67
C SER A 54 2.16 4.17 -1.29
N GLN A 55 2.20 3.06 -0.56
CA GLN A 55 1.39 1.88 -0.84
C GLN A 55 0.25 1.75 0.18
N GLY A 56 -0.84 1.11 -0.24
CA GLY A 56 -2.04 0.96 0.58
C GLY A 56 -2.98 2.16 0.56
N SER A 57 -2.90 3.00 -0.48
CA SER A 57 -3.87 4.10 -0.68
C SER A 57 -5.29 3.60 -1.05
N LEU A 58 -5.40 2.34 -1.45
CA LEU A 58 -6.64 1.62 -1.76
C LEU A 58 -6.56 0.20 -1.19
N VAL A 59 -7.53 -0.20 -0.36
CA VAL A 59 -7.56 -1.55 0.26
C VAL A 59 -8.96 -2.14 0.15
N TYR A 60 -9.05 -3.40 -0.28
CA TYR A 60 -10.29 -4.17 -0.24
C TYR A 60 -10.31 -5.09 0.98
N ASP A 61 -11.29 -4.88 1.85
CA ASP A 61 -11.55 -5.72 3.00
C ASP A 61 -12.65 -6.76 2.68
N THR A 62 -12.24 -8.01 2.63
CA THR A 62 -13.13 -9.16 2.37
C THR A 62 -14.17 -9.34 3.45
N HIS A 63 -13.81 -9.10 4.71
CA HIS A 63 -14.68 -9.44 5.83
C HIS A 63 -15.91 -8.53 5.85
N HIS A 64 -15.71 -7.25 5.59
CA HIS A 64 -16.78 -6.26 5.55
C HIS A 64 -17.32 -5.99 4.14
N HIS A 65 -16.74 -6.61 3.11
CA HIS A 65 -17.09 -6.41 1.69
C HIS A 65 -17.06 -4.93 1.27
N VAL A 66 -15.98 -4.23 1.62
CA VAL A 66 -15.80 -2.81 1.33
C VAL A 66 -14.44 -2.53 0.71
N LEU A 67 -14.42 -1.57 -0.21
CA LEU A 67 -13.23 -0.94 -0.73
C LEU A 67 -13.04 0.41 -0.03
N ILE A 68 -11.83 0.66 0.45
CA ILE A 68 -11.49 1.87 1.20
C ILE A 68 -10.36 2.59 0.47
N GLY A 69 -10.61 3.85 0.09
CA GLY A 69 -9.67 4.65 -0.71
C GLY A 69 -9.43 6.03 -0.13
N VAL A 70 -8.19 6.52 -0.18
CA VAL A 70 -7.84 7.86 0.30
C VAL A 70 -8.13 8.93 -0.75
N ASN A 71 -8.54 10.12 -0.30
CA ASN A 71 -8.68 11.32 -1.12
C ASN A 71 -7.75 12.40 -0.61
N ALA A 72 -6.47 12.29 -0.97
CA ALA A 72 -5.39 13.10 -0.40
C ALA A 72 -5.67 14.62 -0.46
N GLY A 73 -6.18 15.14 -1.58
CA GLY A 73 -6.42 16.58 -1.75
C GLY A 73 -7.64 17.13 -1.00
N SER A 74 -8.55 16.26 -0.53
CA SER A 74 -9.71 16.67 0.28
C SER A 74 -9.58 16.30 1.76
N ASN A 75 -8.50 15.64 2.17
CA ASN A 75 -8.31 15.15 3.54
C ASN A 75 -9.43 14.19 3.99
N THR A 76 -9.89 13.32 3.08
CA THR A 76 -10.95 12.35 3.37
C THR A 76 -10.57 10.92 2.97
N VAL A 77 -11.32 9.96 3.48
CA VAL A 77 -11.28 8.55 3.09
C VAL A 77 -12.68 8.11 2.69
N SER A 78 -12.80 7.45 1.55
CA SER A 78 -14.06 6.93 1.04
C SER A 78 -14.21 5.45 1.34
N VAL A 79 -15.38 5.06 1.82
CA VAL A 79 -15.77 3.67 2.03
C VAL A 79 -16.83 3.34 0.99
N LEU A 80 -16.54 2.38 0.13
CA LEU A 80 -17.43 1.91 -0.92
C LEU A 80 -17.81 0.46 -0.66
N GLY A 81 -19.10 0.16 -0.59
CA GLY A 81 -19.60 -1.20 -0.45
C GLY A 81 -19.59 -1.94 -1.78
N LEU A 82 -19.19 -3.22 -1.74
CA LEU A 82 -19.36 -4.13 -2.87
C LEU A 82 -20.62 -4.97 -2.66
N GLU A 83 -21.69 -4.63 -3.37
CA GLU A 83 -23.00 -5.28 -3.27
C GLU A 83 -23.40 -5.81 -4.65
N ASP A 84 -23.71 -7.10 -4.75
CA ASP A 84 -24.07 -7.76 -6.03
C ASP A 84 -23.10 -7.48 -7.19
N GLY A 85 -21.80 -7.36 -6.85
CA GLY A 85 -20.74 -7.09 -7.82
C GLY A 85 -20.70 -5.64 -8.33
N ARG A 86 -21.35 -4.70 -7.65
CA ARG A 86 -21.31 -3.27 -7.95
C ARG A 86 -20.76 -2.48 -6.77
N LEU A 87 -19.96 -1.47 -7.05
CA LEU A 87 -19.44 -0.56 -6.03
C LEU A 87 -20.40 0.60 -5.80
N CYS A 88 -20.68 0.88 -4.53
CA CYS A 88 -21.53 2.01 -4.11
C CYS A 88 -20.84 2.78 -2.98
N LEU A 89 -20.71 4.10 -3.12
CA LEU A 89 -20.18 4.96 -2.06
C LEU A 89 -21.10 4.92 -0.83
N ARG A 90 -20.58 4.45 0.31
CA ARG A 90 -21.31 4.36 1.58
C ARG A 90 -21.02 5.53 2.51
N GLN A 91 -19.73 5.89 2.65
CA GLN A 91 -19.31 6.97 3.55
C GLN A 91 -18.12 7.74 2.96
N VAL A 92 -18.05 9.03 3.28
CA VAL A 92 -16.84 9.86 3.14
C VAL A 92 -16.49 10.35 4.54
N LEU A 93 -15.35 9.89 5.04
CA LEU A 93 -14.87 10.13 6.40
C LEU A 93 -13.77 11.19 6.37
N PRO A 94 -13.66 12.08 7.37
CA PRO A 94 -12.45 12.88 7.51
C PRO A 94 -11.23 11.96 7.74
N SER A 95 -10.05 12.28 7.24
CA SER A 95 -8.87 11.42 7.47
C SER A 95 -8.27 11.54 8.87
N GLY A 96 -8.71 12.55 9.64
CA GLY A 96 -8.16 12.88 10.96
C GLY A 96 -6.82 13.61 10.91
N GLY A 97 -6.42 14.09 9.73
CA GLY A 97 -5.20 14.85 9.49
C GLY A 97 -5.25 15.49 8.11
N THR A 98 -4.09 15.74 7.51
CA THR A 98 -3.97 16.29 6.14
C THR A 98 -3.22 15.33 5.24
N PHE A 99 -3.65 15.28 3.98
CA PHE A 99 -3.04 14.48 2.92
C PHE A 99 -2.93 12.98 3.29
N PRO A 100 -4.06 12.26 3.43
CA PRO A 100 -4.05 10.82 3.65
C PRO A 100 -3.42 10.09 2.46
N VAL A 101 -2.53 9.14 2.77
CA VAL A 101 -1.75 8.41 1.75
C VAL A 101 -1.91 6.89 1.83
N SER A 102 -2.22 6.34 3.01
CA SER A 102 -2.31 4.89 3.21
C SER A 102 -3.39 4.54 4.24
N VAL A 103 -4.02 3.39 4.08
CA VAL A 103 -5.03 2.83 4.98
C VAL A 103 -4.73 1.36 5.27
N THR A 104 -5.11 0.89 6.45
CA THR A 104 -5.01 -0.53 6.82
C THR A 104 -6.21 -0.96 7.67
N VAL A 105 -6.61 -2.23 7.53
CA VAL A 105 -7.75 -2.81 8.24
C VAL A 105 -7.33 -4.10 8.94
N HIS A 106 -7.77 -4.27 10.19
CA HIS A 106 -7.66 -5.54 10.91
C HIS A 106 -8.86 -5.73 11.83
N GLY A 107 -9.55 -6.87 11.69
CA GLY A 107 -10.84 -7.09 12.35
C GLY A 107 -11.76 -5.90 12.12
N ASN A 108 -12.28 -5.31 13.20
CA ASN A 108 -13.21 -4.18 13.14
C ASN A 108 -12.53 -2.81 13.25
N LEU A 109 -11.25 -2.70 12.88
CA LEU A 109 -10.48 -1.46 12.96
C LEU A 109 -9.97 -1.05 11.57
N LEU A 110 -10.08 0.24 11.28
CA LEU A 110 -9.44 0.91 10.16
C LEU A 110 -8.48 1.97 10.72
N TYR A 111 -7.28 2.07 10.17
CA TYR A 111 -6.37 3.18 10.43
C TYR A 111 -5.94 3.88 9.15
N VAL A 112 -5.86 5.21 9.24
CA VAL A 112 -5.49 6.11 8.15
C VAL A 112 -4.17 6.77 8.49
N LEU A 113 -3.22 6.76 7.55
CA LEU A 113 -1.95 7.48 7.61
C LEU A 113 -2.06 8.80 6.83
N ASN A 114 -1.81 9.90 7.52
CA ASN A 114 -1.75 11.26 7.01
C ASN A 114 -0.30 11.70 6.89
N ALA A 115 0.12 12.20 5.72
CA ALA A 115 1.53 12.40 5.39
C ALA A 115 2.04 13.84 5.57
N HIS A 116 1.16 14.83 5.60
CA HIS A 116 1.54 16.23 5.73
C HIS A 116 1.64 16.64 7.20
N GLU A 117 2.04 17.90 7.45
CA GLU A 117 2.39 18.40 8.79
C GLU A 117 3.45 17.49 9.45
N ALA A 118 3.26 17.12 10.72
CA ALA A 118 4.15 16.21 11.43
C ALA A 118 3.87 14.72 11.17
N GLY A 119 2.99 14.41 10.22
CA GLY A 119 2.45 13.07 10.00
C GLY A 119 1.56 12.60 11.16
N ALA A 120 0.48 11.87 10.86
CA ALA A 120 -0.39 11.34 11.90
C ALA A 120 -1.14 10.09 11.46
N ILE A 121 -1.43 9.21 12.42
CA ILE A 121 -2.37 8.11 12.25
C ILE A 121 -3.70 8.45 12.91
N THR A 122 -4.83 8.04 12.34
CA THR A 122 -6.16 8.17 12.97
C THR A 122 -6.98 6.89 12.78
N GLY A 123 -7.68 6.47 13.84
CA GLY A 123 -8.41 5.20 13.89
C GLY A 123 -9.93 5.35 13.77
N TYR A 124 -10.53 4.37 13.12
CA TYR A 124 -11.96 4.17 12.95
C TYR A 124 -12.35 2.76 13.40
N ARG A 125 -13.51 2.65 14.03
CA ARG A 125 -14.13 1.38 14.39
C ARG A 125 -15.26 1.07 13.43
N ILE A 126 -15.29 -0.17 12.97
CA ILE A 126 -16.35 -0.72 12.13
C ILE A 126 -17.41 -1.32 13.05
N THR A 127 -18.66 -0.86 12.94
CA THR A 127 -19.80 -1.37 13.73
C THR A 127 -21.05 -1.25 12.87
N ASP A 128 -21.82 -2.34 12.76
CA ASP A 128 -23.05 -2.41 11.96
C ASP A 128 -22.86 -1.94 10.50
N GLY A 129 -21.69 -2.25 9.91
CA GLY A 129 -21.33 -1.87 8.54
C GLY A 129 -21.01 -0.39 8.35
N GLN A 130 -20.89 0.38 9.44
CA GLN A 130 -20.52 1.80 9.45
C GLN A 130 -19.18 2.01 10.13
N PHE A 131 -18.49 3.07 9.71
CA PHE A 131 -17.17 3.46 10.19
C PHE A 131 -17.30 4.70 11.09
N HIS A 132 -16.90 4.54 12.35
CA HIS A 132 -17.00 5.57 13.39
C HIS A 132 -15.63 5.97 13.91
N PRO A 133 -15.33 7.27 14.08
CA PRO A 133 -14.07 7.69 14.68
C PRO A 133 -13.84 7.04 16.05
N ILE A 134 -12.65 6.53 16.29
CA ILE A 134 -12.25 6.11 17.65
C ILE A 134 -11.76 7.37 18.36
N GLU A 135 -12.51 7.82 19.36
CA GLU A 135 -12.14 8.96 20.18
C GLU A 135 -10.73 8.78 20.75
N ASN A 136 -9.90 9.83 20.70
CA ASN A 136 -8.52 9.84 21.18
C ASN A 136 -7.62 8.76 20.54
N SER A 137 -7.87 8.37 19.29
CA SER A 137 -7.00 7.44 18.54
C SER A 137 -5.91 8.13 17.71
N THR A 138 -6.02 9.44 17.46
CA THR A 138 -5.04 10.15 16.63
C THR A 138 -3.68 10.19 17.33
N ARG A 139 -2.60 9.83 16.63
CA ARG A 139 -1.21 9.94 17.12
C ARG A 139 -0.36 10.65 16.09
N SER A 140 0.43 11.62 16.56
CA SER A 140 1.44 12.27 15.73
C SER A 140 2.64 11.34 15.54
N LEU A 141 3.26 11.39 14.36
CA LEU A 141 4.54 10.73 14.09
C LEU A 141 5.73 11.64 14.45
N GLY A 142 5.49 12.91 14.77
CA GLY A 142 6.55 13.85 15.15
C GLY A 142 7.55 14.16 14.03
N LEU A 143 7.15 13.94 12.78
CA LEU A 143 7.99 14.22 11.61
C LEU A 143 8.24 15.72 11.47
N THR A 144 9.39 16.09 10.92
CA THR A 144 9.62 17.49 10.52
C THR A 144 8.85 17.74 9.22
N PRO A 145 7.91 18.70 9.17
CA PRO A 145 7.15 18.97 7.94
C PRO A 145 8.09 19.25 6.76
N ALA A 146 7.87 18.55 5.66
CA ALA A 146 8.68 18.68 4.45
C ALA A 146 7.90 19.38 3.34
N THR A 147 8.58 20.27 2.61
CA THR A 147 8.03 21.03 1.48
C THR A 147 8.97 20.96 0.29
N GLY A 148 8.49 21.34 -0.90
CA GLY A 148 9.28 21.35 -2.12
C GLY A 148 9.68 19.94 -2.59
N PRO A 149 10.75 19.81 -3.38
CA PRO A 149 11.16 18.55 -4.01
C PRO A 149 11.45 17.40 -3.02
N MET A 150 11.71 17.72 -1.76
CA MET A 150 12.03 16.76 -0.71
C MET A 150 10.80 16.23 0.04
N GLN A 151 9.60 16.76 -0.22
CA GLN A 151 8.37 16.34 0.46
C GLN A 151 8.07 14.85 0.23
N PHE A 152 8.23 14.38 -1.01
CA PHE A 152 8.13 12.95 -1.35
C PHE A 152 9.05 12.07 -0.50
N ALA A 153 10.32 12.46 -0.38
CA ALA A 153 11.33 11.65 0.27
C ALA A 153 11.26 11.72 1.80
N ASN A 154 10.54 12.68 2.39
CA ASN A 154 10.47 12.90 3.84
C ASN A 154 9.04 12.78 4.42
N SER A 155 8.11 12.23 3.65
CA SER A 155 6.78 11.81 4.09
C SER A 155 6.78 10.33 4.50
N PRO A 156 5.81 9.88 5.31
CA PRO A 156 5.64 8.46 5.61
C PRO A 156 5.13 7.70 4.37
N ALA A 157 5.47 6.42 4.26
CA ALA A 157 5.22 5.62 3.06
C ALA A 157 4.04 4.65 3.18
N GLN A 158 3.86 4.00 4.33
CA GLN A 158 2.80 3.00 4.51
C GLN A 158 2.44 2.83 5.98
N ILE A 159 1.20 2.44 6.24
CA ILE A 159 0.73 1.91 7.52
C ILE A 159 0.20 0.48 7.35
N GLY A 160 0.37 -0.36 8.36
CA GLY A 160 -0.11 -1.74 8.36
C GLY A 160 -0.21 -2.31 9.76
N PHE A 161 -1.21 -3.17 10.00
CA PHE A 161 -1.25 -3.97 11.23
C PHE A 161 -0.23 -5.11 11.17
N THR A 162 0.30 -5.52 12.33
CA THR A 162 0.88 -6.86 12.49
C THR A 162 -0.18 -7.93 12.21
N PRO A 163 0.20 -9.16 11.82
CA PRO A 163 -0.77 -10.22 11.48
C PRO A 163 -1.78 -10.52 12.60
N ASP A 164 -1.35 -10.39 13.86
CA ASP A 164 -2.20 -10.57 15.04
C ASP A 164 -3.06 -9.34 15.39
N GLY A 165 -2.88 -8.21 14.71
CA GLY A 165 -3.61 -6.97 14.93
C GLY A 165 -3.23 -6.20 16.19
N GLN A 166 -2.20 -6.65 16.91
CA GLN A 166 -1.83 -6.07 18.20
C GLN A 166 -0.95 -4.83 18.06
N GLN A 167 -0.40 -4.55 16.87
CA GLN A 167 0.46 -3.41 16.62
C GLN A 167 0.18 -2.77 15.26
N LEU A 168 0.46 -1.47 15.15
CA LEU A 168 0.50 -0.72 13.90
C LEU A 168 1.95 -0.38 13.58
N VAL A 169 2.37 -0.73 12.37
CA VAL A 169 3.70 -0.46 11.82
C VAL A 169 3.59 0.65 10.77
N ILE A 170 4.49 1.63 10.85
CA ILE A 170 4.57 2.74 9.91
C ILE A 170 6.02 2.86 9.41
N THR A 171 6.21 2.96 8.11
CA THR A 171 7.52 3.29 7.51
C THR A 171 7.63 4.78 7.27
N THR A 172 8.70 5.40 7.78
CA THR A 172 9.01 6.82 7.58
C THR A 172 10.32 6.95 6.80
N LYS A 173 10.27 7.60 5.63
CA LYS A 173 11.33 7.57 4.61
C LYS A 173 12.62 8.27 5.04
N GLY A 174 12.88 9.48 4.54
CA GLY A 174 14.09 10.27 4.83
C GLY A 174 14.00 11.05 6.16
N ASN A 175 12.80 11.11 6.75
CA ASN A 175 12.51 11.84 7.97
C ASN A 175 12.86 10.99 9.21
N GLY A 176 14.10 10.51 9.26
CA GLY A 176 14.62 9.62 10.32
C GLY A 176 14.92 8.20 9.85
N SER A 177 14.38 7.74 8.71
CA SER A 177 14.51 6.36 8.22
C SER A 177 14.14 5.34 9.29
N LEU A 178 12.88 5.42 9.73
CA LEU A 178 12.36 4.63 10.83
C LEU A 178 11.26 3.67 10.39
N ILE A 179 11.09 2.63 11.22
CA ILE A 179 9.94 1.75 11.26
C ILE A 179 9.31 1.96 12.65
N ASP A 180 8.26 2.76 12.69
CA ASP A 180 7.59 3.18 13.91
C ASP A 180 6.50 2.18 14.29
N VAL A 181 6.47 1.75 15.55
CA VAL A 181 5.52 0.72 16.02
C VAL A 181 4.69 1.24 17.19
N PHE A 182 3.38 1.32 16.99
CA PHE A 182 2.42 1.54 18.08
C PHE A 182 1.82 0.21 18.53
N THR A 183 1.64 0.03 19.83
CA THR A 183 0.78 -1.06 20.33
C THR A 183 -0.68 -0.65 20.20
N VAL A 184 -1.57 -1.61 19.95
CA VAL A 184 -3.02 -1.40 19.81
C VAL A 184 -3.71 -1.99 21.02
N GLY A 185 -4.31 -1.12 21.84
CA GLY A 185 -5.02 -1.53 23.04
C GLY A 185 -6.38 -2.19 22.75
N PRO A 186 -7.06 -2.77 23.75
CA PRO A 186 -8.31 -3.50 23.58
C PRO A 186 -9.47 -2.69 22.96
N GLN A 187 -9.47 -1.37 23.16
CA GLN A 187 -10.44 -0.45 22.54
C GLN A 187 -10.05 -0.04 21.11
N GLY A 188 -9.01 -0.66 20.54
CA GLY A 188 -8.48 -0.33 19.23
C GLY A 188 -7.79 1.02 19.17
N ARG A 189 -7.30 1.55 20.30
CA ARG A 189 -6.53 2.81 20.39
C ARG A 189 -5.02 2.51 20.33
N PRO A 190 -4.20 3.30 19.63
CA PRO A 190 -2.76 3.10 19.66
C PRO A 190 -2.19 3.61 21.00
N SER A 191 -1.01 3.14 21.39
CA SER A 191 -0.25 3.72 22.49
C SER A 191 0.01 5.21 22.29
N ASP A 192 0.20 5.96 23.37
CA ASP A 192 0.43 7.42 23.31
C ASP A 192 1.71 7.79 22.56
N THR A 193 2.71 6.91 22.62
CA THR A 193 3.95 7.00 21.87
C THR A 193 4.17 5.72 21.08
N PHE A 194 4.94 5.81 20.00
CA PHE A 194 5.46 4.65 19.28
C PHE A 194 6.86 4.29 19.79
N THR A 195 7.26 3.06 19.56
CA THR A 195 8.66 2.63 19.61
C THR A 195 9.31 2.97 18.26
N ALA A 196 10.27 3.89 18.28
CA ALA A 196 11.01 4.31 17.09
C ALA A 196 12.14 3.33 16.80
N ASN A 197 12.15 2.73 15.62
CA ASN A 197 13.19 1.77 15.24
C ASN A 197 13.92 2.22 13.98
N PRO A 198 15.25 2.40 13.99
CA PRO A 198 16.02 2.63 12.78
C PRO A 198 15.86 1.49 11.78
N ALA A 199 15.57 1.81 10.53
CA ALA A 199 15.56 0.84 9.45
C ALA A 199 16.97 0.27 9.22
N GLY A 200 17.03 -0.99 8.81
CA GLY A 200 18.26 -1.72 8.54
C GLY A 200 19.02 -1.22 7.31
N THR A 201 18.35 -0.49 6.41
CA THR A 201 18.96 0.31 5.35
C THR A 201 18.14 1.61 5.11
N PRO A 202 18.70 2.65 4.45
CA PRO A 202 18.03 3.95 4.34
C PRO A 202 16.78 3.96 3.45
N LEU A 203 15.86 4.89 3.77
CA LEU A 203 14.60 5.13 3.05
C LEU A 203 13.70 3.88 2.97
N PRO A 204 13.13 3.42 4.10
CA PRO A 204 12.10 2.38 4.07
C PRO A 204 10.83 2.92 3.38
N PHE A 205 10.29 2.15 2.44
CA PHE A 205 9.08 2.49 1.68
C PHE A 205 7.96 1.49 2.01
N GLY A 206 7.58 0.63 1.06
CA GLY A 206 6.53 -0.36 1.23
C GLY A 206 6.95 -1.50 2.15
N PHE A 207 5.97 -2.20 2.68
CA PHE A 207 6.21 -3.42 3.42
C PHE A 207 5.03 -4.39 3.33
N ILE A 208 5.33 -5.65 3.64
CA ILE A 208 4.35 -6.72 3.80
C ILE A 208 4.85 -7.70 4.86
N PHE A 209 3.94 -8.45 5.47
CA PHE A 209 4.30 -9.59 6.33
C PHE A 209 4.30 -10.89 5.52
N ASP A 210 5.29 -11.74 5.77
CA ASP A 210 5.28 -13.11 5.26
C ASP A 210 4.41 -14.05 6.12
N ASP A 211 4.28 -15.30 5.67
CA ASP A 211 3.48 -16.33 6.36
C ASP A 211 4.05 -16.74 7.73
N TYR A 212 5.30 -16.35 8.02
CA TYR A 212 5.99 -16.58 9.29
C TYR A 212 6.00 -15.33 10.18
N HIS A 213 5.25 -14.29 9.80
CA HIS A 213 5.13 -13.00 10.48
C HIS A 213 6.42 -12.17 10.51
N HIS A 214 7.36 -12.43 9.61
CA HIS A 214 8.47 -11.51 9.37
C HIS A 214 7.96 -10.29 8.58
N LEU A 215 8.41 -9.11 8.97
CA LEU A 215 8.16 -7.87 8.25
C LEU A 215 9.19 -7.75 7.11
N ALA A 216 8.76 -7.76 5.86
CA ALA A 216 9.61 -7.51 4.69
C ALA A 216 9.39 -6.07 4.21
N VAL A 217 10.45 -5.26 4.23
CA VAL A 217 10.43 -3.84 3.89
C VAL A 217 11.26 -3.58 2.64
N THR A 218 10.72 -2.84 1.69
CA THR A 218 11.45 -2.34 0.53
C THR A 218 12.19 -1.06 0.88
N ASP A 219 13.50 -1.08 0.74
CA ASP A 219 14.36 0.05 1.06
C ASP A 219 14.85 0.73 -0.23
N ALA A 220 14.23 1.86 -0.54
CA ALA A 220 14.45 2.63 -1.76
C ALA A 220 15.90 3.10 -1.92
N GLY A 221 16.54 3.53 -0.84
CA GLY A 221 17.86 4.17 -0.89
C GLY A 221 18.98 3.25 -1.40
N SER A 222 18.79 1.94 -1.28
CA SER A 222 19.78 0.93 -1.66
C SER A 222 19.25 -0.16 -2.60
N SER A 223 17.97 -0.09 -2.99
CA SER A 223 17.27 -1.15 -3.73
C SER A 223 17.43 -2.52 -3.05
N THR A 224 17.01 -2.58 -1.79
CA THR A 224 17.19 -3.75 -0.92
C THR A 224 15.87 -4.18 -0.31
N LEU A 225 15.59 -5.47 -0.33
CA LEU A 225 14.53 -6.06 0.50
C LEU A 225 15.15 -6.47 1.84
N THR A 226 14.68 -5.88 2.93
CA THR A 226 15.15 -6.18 4.29
C THR A 226 14.03 -6.80 5.11
N THR A 227 14.33 -7.88 5.82
CA THR A 227 13.39 -8.59 6.69
C THR A 227 13.68 -8.32 8.16
N TYR A 228 12.62 -8.29 8.97
CA TYR A 228 12.70 -8.00 10.40
C TYR A 228 11.75 -8.90 11.20
N THR A 229 12.10 -9.16 12.45
CA THR A 229 11.17 -9.58 13.48
C THR A 229 10.61 -8.34 14.17
N VAL A 230 9.29 -8.26 14.32
CA VAL A 230 8.63 -7.25 15.17
C VAL A 230 8.30 -7.90 16.51
N HIS A 231 8.83 -7.35 17.59
CA HIS A 231 8.64 -7.86 18.95
C HIS A 231 7.41 -7.26 19.60
N HIS A 232 6.86 -7.96 20.61
CA HIS A 232 5.66 -7.52 21.32
C HIS A 232 5.81 -6.16 22.03
N ASP A 233 7.03 -5.78 22.41
CA ASP A 233 7.34 -4.46 23.01
C ASP A 233 7.49 -3.33 21.95
N GLY A 234 7.27 -3.65 20.68
CA GLY A 234 7.36 -2.74 19.54
C GLY A 234 8.79 -2.51 19.04
N THR A 235 9.81 -3.14 19.64
CA THR A 235 11.14 -3.13 19.06
C THR A 235 11.19 -4.02 17.81
N ILE A 236 12.07 -3.71 16.87
CA ILE A 236 12.32 -4.58 15.71
C ILE A 236 13.76 -5.07 15.71
N THR A 237 13.97 -6.27 15.18
CA THR A 237 15.30 -6.82 14.95
C THR A 237 15.44 -7.20 13.49
N LYS A 238 16.46 -6.65 12.83
CA LYS A 238 16.80 -7.03 11.46
C LYS A 238 17.21 -8.51 11.40
N ILE A 239 16.66 -9.24 10.44
CA ILE A 239 17.00 -10.63 10.15
C ILE A 239 18.06 -10.66 9.05
N ALA A 240 17.69 -10.25 7.83
CA ALA A 240 18.55 -10.31 6.65
C ALA A 240 18.20 -9.22 5.64
N SER A 241 19.08 -8.99 4.66
CA SER A 241 18.87 -8.05 3.56
C SER A 241 19.39 -8.65 2.26
N GLN A 242 18.69 -8.41 1.16
CA GLN A 242 19.14 -8.80 -0.17
C GLN A 242 18.87 -7.70 -1.20
N PRO A 243 19.93 -7.07 -1.76
CA PRO A 243 19.78 -6.12 -2.86
C PRO A 243 19.48 -6.84 -4.19
N ASP A 244 18.81 -6.13 -5.11
CA ASP A 244 18.58 -6.58 -6.49
C ASP A 244 19.41 -5.84 -7.54
N GLY A 245 20.14 -4.80 -7.14
CA GLY A 245 20.95 -3.98 -8.04
C GLY A 245 20.13 -3.11 -9.00
N GLN A 246 18.83 -2.94 -8.76
CA GLN A 246 17.93 -2.07 -9.53
C GLN A 246 17.84 -0.66 -8.90
N GLN A 247 16.97 0.18 -9.45
CA GLN A 247 16.63 1.50 -8.89
C GLN A 247 15.14 1.74 -9.14
N THR A 248 14.32 2.27 -8.25
CA THR A 248 14.41 2.33 -6.80
C THR A 248 13.31 1.38 -6.32
N MET A 249 13.66 0.42 -5.45
CA MET A 249 12.70 -0.55 -4.91
C MET A 249 11.70 0.14 -3.98
N CYS A 250 10.49 0.38 -4.49
CA CYS A 250 9.50 1.16 -3.74
C CYS A 250 8.45 0.26 -3.08
N TRP A 251 7.88 -0.70 -3.79
CA TRP A 251 6.63 -1.36 -3.38
C TRP A 251 6.72 -2.86 -3.51
N VAL A 252 5.94 -3.59 -2.71
CA VAL A 252 5.99 -5.06 -2.63
C VAL A 252 4.58 -5.66 -2.67
N ALA A 253 4.45 -6.84 -3.29
CA ALA A 253 3.31 -7.71 -3.12
C ALA A 253 3.76 -9.16 -2.89
N HIS A 254 2.93 -9.91 -2.16
CA HIS A 254 3.10 -11.33 -1.91
C HIS A 254 2.05 -12.12 -2.68
N ILE A 255 2.49 -13.07 -3.52
CA ILE A 255 1.61 -13.95 -4.30
C ILE A 255 2.31 -15.30 -4.55
N ALA A 256 1.58 -16.39 -4.34
CA ALA A 256 2.02 -17.77 -4.53
C ALA A 256 3.32 -18.13 -3.77
N GLY A 257 3.51 -17.59 -2.55
CA GLY A 257 4.74 -17.79 -1.76
C GLY A 257 5.94 -16.96 -2.22
N ASN A 258 5.75 -16.05 -3.17
CA ASN A 258 6.79 -15.22 -3.76
C ASN A 258 6.53 -13.74 -3.52
N PHE A 259 7.59 -12.99 -3.34
CA PHE A 259 7.55 -11.54 -3.17
C PHE A 259 7.98 -10.88 -4.47
N TYR A 260 7.14 -10.00 -4.99
CA TYR A 260 7.48 -9.20 -6.16
C TYR A 260 7.63 -7.77 -5.71
N VAL A 261 8.71 -7.14 -6.14
CA VAL A 261 8.97 -5.74 -5.84
C VAL A 261 9.04 -4.93 -7.11
N VAL A 262 8.54 -3.71 -7.05
CA VAL A 262 8.60 -2.76 -8.17
C VAL A 262 9.80 -1.83 -8.01
N ASN A 263 10.61 -1.77 -9.06
CA ASN A 263 11.74 -0.88 -9.20
C ASN A 263 11.36 0.31 -10.10
N SER A 264 10.89 1.37 -9.45
CA SER A 264 10.14 2.45 -10.11
C SER A 264 10.96 3.28 -11.10
N LEU A 265 12.29 3.37 -10.94
CA LEU A 265 13.17 4.11 -11.85
C LEU A 265 13.71 3.23 -12.99
N SER A 266 13.96 1.96 -12.73
CA SER A 266 14.44 0.95 -13.66
C SER A 266 13.30 0.44 -14.56
N ASN A 267 12.04 0.63 -14.15
CA ASN A 267 10.86 0.10 -14.82
C ASN A 267 10.90 -1.44 -14.91
N THR A 268 11.22 -2.07 -13.78
CA THR A 268 11.34 -3.52 -13.66
C THR A 268 10.63 -4.04 -12.42
N ILE A 269 10.33 -5.33 -12.44
CA ILE A 269 9.92 -6.13 -11.27
C ILE A 269 11.06 -7.09 -10.94
N THR A 270 11.40 -7.21 -9.65
CA THR A 270 12.27 -8.27 -9.14
C THR A 270 11.45 -9.27 -8.32
N GLY A 271 11.73 -10.56 -8.47
CA GLY A 271 11.13 -11.64 -7.67
C GLY A 271 12.09 -12.13 -6.58
N TYR A 272 11.57 -12.24 -5.36
CA TYR A 272 12.23 -12.73 -4.17
C TYR A 272 11.51 -13.94 -3.56
N HIS A 273 12.29 -14.91 -3.08
CA HIS A 273 11.84 -15.86 -2.07
C HIS A 273 12.29 -15.38 -0.70
N ILE A 274 11.47 -15.60 0.33
CA ILE A 274 11.87 -15.45 1.72
C ILE A 274 11.77 -16.83 2.35
N ASP A 275 12.88 -17.35 2.87
CA ASP A 275 12.88 -18.66 3.54
C ASP A 275 12.20 -18.60 4.92
N PRO A 276 11.91 -19.74 5.57
CA PRO A 276 11.28 -19.75 6.89
C PRO A 276 12.10 -19.09 8.01
N ALA A 277 13.39 -18.82 7.79
CA ALA A 277 14.23 -18.07 8.72
C ALA A 277 14.18 -16.55 8.45
N GLY A 278 13.42 -16.12 7.44
CA GLY A 278 13.27 -14.73 7.04
C GLY A 278 14.37 -14.26 6.09
N THR A 279 15.12 -15.13 5.42
CA THR A 279 16.21 -14.72 4.52
C THR A 279 15.71 -14.47 3.10
N PRO A 280 15.76 -13.23 2.57
CA PRO A 280 15.36 -12.93 1.20
C PRO A 280 16.44 -13.38 0.20
N THR A 281 16.03 -13.96 -0.92
CA THR A 281 16.91 -14.33 -2.05
C THR A 281 16.25 -13.97 -3.38
N VAL A 282 17.00 -13.34 -4.29
CA VAL A 282 16.51 -13.03 -5.64
C VAL A 282 16.44 -14.31 -6.46
N PHE A 283 15.27 -14.61 -7.03
CA PHE A 283 15.08 -15.73 -7.96
C PHE A 283 14.72 -15.26 -9.37
N ILE A 284 14.14 -14.05 -9.50
CA ILE A 284 13.94 -13.38 -10.78
C ILE A 284 14.59 -12.00 -10.70
N PRO A 285 15.70 -11.75 -11.42
CA PRO A 285 16.46 -10.51 -11.27
C PRO A 285 15.79 -9.30 -11.93
N GLN A 286 15.02 -9.50 -13.01
CA GLN A 286 14.34 -8.42 -13.70
C GLN A 286 13.26 -8.95 -14.64
N ILE A 287 12.10 -8.32 -14.60
CA ILE A 287 11.04 -8.40 -15.61
C ILE A 287 10.70 -6.96 -16.00
N THR A 288 10.81 -6.62 -17.28
CA THR A 288 10.50 -5.27 -17.77
C THR A 288 9.01 -4.97 -17.67
N THR A 289 8.69 -3.77 -17.19
CA THR A 289 7.34 -3.20 -17.23
C THR A 289 7.30 -2.01 -18.20
N ARG A 290 6.12 -1.42 -18.42
CA ARG A 290 6.07 -0.04 -18.90
C ARG A 290 6.65 0.94 -17.86
N THR A 291 6.81 2.19 -18.28
CA THR A 291 7.44 3.22 -17.46
C THR A 291 6.60 3.59 -16.23
N ASN A 292 7.28 3.95 -15.14
CA ASN A 292 6.70 4.41 -13.88
C ASN A 292 5.75 3.40 -13.20
N PRO A 293 6.16 2.14 -12.99
CA PRO A 293 5.43 1.26 -12.09
C PRO A 293 5.52 1.80 -10.65
N ILE A 294 4.40 1.89 -9.94
CA ILE A 294 4.34 2.54 -8.61
C ILE A 294 3.38 1.87 -7.62
N ASP A 295 2.72 0.78 -7.99
CA ASP A 295 1.99 -0.06 -7.06
C ASP A 295 1.76 -1.42 -7.73
N LEU A 296 1.49 -2.45 -6.93
CA LEU A 296 1.21 -3.78 -7.43
C LEU A 296 0.35 -4.56 -6.46
N VAL A 297 -0.45 -5.49 -7.00
CA VAL A 297 -1.30 -6.37 -6.21
C VAL A 297 -1.36 -7.76 -6.81
N GLY A 298 -1.25 -8.77 -5.93
CA GLY A 298 -1.49 -10.16 -6.26
C GLY A 298 -2.96 -10.55 -6.07
N THR A 299 -3.50 -11.32 -7.00
CA THR A 299 -4.84 -11.91 -6.91
C THR A 299 -4.91 -13.02 -5.86
N ARG A 300 -6.08 -13.18 -5.22
CA ARG A 300 -6.29 -14.17 -4.15
C ARG A 300 -6.27 -15.62 -4.62
N ASP A 301 -6.62 -15.86 -5.88
CA ASP A 301 -6.46 -17.17 -6.52
C ASP A 301 -5.00 -17.50 -6.86
N GLN A 302 -4.07 -16.58 -6.54
CA GLN A 302 -2.63 -16.71 -6.70
C GLN A 302 -2.17 -16.83 -8.16
N GLN A 303 -3.00 -16.42 -9.12
CA GLN A 303 -2.75 -16.65 -10.56
C GLN A 303 -2.21 -15.43 -11.29
N PHE A 304 -2.51 -14.22 -10.80
CA PHE A 304 -2.24 -12.98 -11.52
C PHE A 304 -1.67 -11.89 -10.63
N LEU A 305 -0.71 -11.14 -11.17
CA LEU A 305 -0.13 -9.95 -10.59
C LEU A 305 -0.48 -8.75 -11.49
N TYR A 306 -1.00 -7.67 -10.91
CA TYR A 306 -1.27 -6.42 -11.61
C TYR A 306 -0.38 -5.32 -11.07
N VAL A 307 0.20 -4.54 -11.97
CA VAL A 307 1.11 -3.43 -11.68
C VAL A 307 0.49 -2.14 -12.18
N GLN A 308 0.27 -1.20 -11.29
CA GLN A 308 -0.23 0.13 -11.62
C GLN A 308 0.91 1.03 -12.06
N LEU A 309 0.66 1.81 -13.10
CA LEU A 309 1.60 2.77 -13.64
C LEU A 309 1.14 4.19 -13.35
N GLY A 310 2.00 4.96 -12.69
CA GLY A 310 1.67 6.29 -12.18
C GLY A 310 1.56 7.32 -13.30
N ALA A 311 2.67 7.98 -13.64
CA ALA A 311 2.68 9.01 -14.70
C ALA A 311 2.33 8.46 -16.09
N ALA A 312 2.76 7.23 -16.43
CA ALA A 312 2.44 6.62 -17.72
C ALA A 312 0.96 6.24 -17.86
N GLY A 313 0.29 6.03 -16.72
CA GLY A 313 -1.10 5.63 -16.69
C GLY A 313 -1.36 4.19 -17.10
N GLY A 314 -2.25 3.56 -16.36
CA GLY A 314 -2.84 2.27 -16.66
C GLY A 314 -2.35 1.15 -15.76
N VAL A 315 -2.51 -0.09 -16.24
CA VAL A 315 -2.14 -1.31 -15.53
C VAL A 315 -1.47 -2.28 -16.49
N ASP A 316 -0.37 -2.89 -16.04
CA ASP A 316 0.21 -4.09 -16.66
C ASP A 316 -0.23 -5.32 -15.86
N GLY A 317 -0.79 -6.33 -16.53
CA GLY A 317 -1.21 -7.58 -15.91
C GLY A 317 -0.32 -8.73 -16.35
N PHE A 318 0.04 -9.57 -15.39
CA PHE A 318 0.90 -10.73 -15.56
C PHE A 318 0.24 -11.98 -15.01
N ARG A 319 0.39 -13.10 -15.71
CA ARG A 319 0.16 -14.44 -15.15
C ARG A 319 1.39 -14.88 -14.37
N VAL A 320 1.17 -15.36 -13.15
CA VAL A 320 2.19 -15.99 -12.31
C VAL A 320 2.25 -17.47 -12.68
N LYS A 321 3.42 -17.93 -13.13
CA LYS A 321 3.66 -19.36 -13.41
C LYS A 321 3.99 -20.11 -12.11
N PRO A 322 3.91 -21.46 -12.11
CA PRO A 322 4.26 -22.27 -10.94
C PRO A 322 5.70 -22.08 -10.43
N ASP A 323 6.62 -21.66 -11.30
CA ASP A 323 8.01 -21.34 -10.96
C ASP A 323 8.19 -19.87 -10.51
N GLY A 324 7.10 -19.13 -10.32
CA GLY A 324 7.08 -17.71 -9.98
C GLY A 324 7.42 -16.78 -11.15
N THR A 325 7.74 -17.27 -12.35
CA THR A 325 7.99 -16.40 -13.48
C THR A 325 6.71 -15.71 -13.96
N LEU A 326 6.82 -14.45 -14.37
CA LEU A 326 5.68 -13.67 -14.85
C LEU A 326 5.60 -13.71 -16.38
N THR A 327 4.39 -13.81 -16.91
CA THR A 327 4.12 -13.63 -18.35
C THR A 327 3.09 -12.53 -18.52
N GLN A 328 3.44 -11.48 -19.25
CA GLN A 328 2.51 -10.38 -19.51
C GLN A 328 1.30 -10.90 -20.31
N ILE A 329 0.11 -10.57 -19.85
CA ILE A 329 -1.16 -11.03 -20.43
C ILE A 329 -2.08 -9.88 -20.85
N VAL A 330 -1.95 -8.72 -20.23
CA VAL A 330 -2.80 -7.56 -20.55
C VAL A 330 -2.06 -6.26 -20.27
N THR A 331 -2.39 -5.26 -21.07
CA THR A 331 -1.94 -3.88 -20.93
C THR A 331 -3.16 -2.98 -21.06
N ILE A 332 -3.48 -2.26 -20.00
CA ILE A 332 -4.51 -1.23 -19.99
C ILE A 332 -3.81 0.12 -19.99
N THR A 333 -4.18 1.01 -20.90
CA THR A 333 -3.72 2.41 -20.90
C THR A 333 -4.74 3.26 -20.17
N GLY A 334 -4.28 4.35 -19.55
CA GLY A 334 -5.13 5.23 -18.76
C GLY A 334 -4.54 6.62 -18.62
N ALA A 335 -5.20 7.47 -17.82
CA ALA A 335 -4.65 8.76 -17.46
C ALA A 335 -3.46 8.60 -16.49
N GLY A 336 -2.53 9.54 -16.55
CA GLY A 336 -1.43 9.60 -15.59
C GLY A 336 -1.88 10.12 -14.21
N GLY A 337 -1.09 9.81 -13.18
CA GLY A 337 -1.30 10.30 -11.81
C GLY A 337 -2.17 9.39 -10.92
N MET A 338 -2.51 8.21 -11.41
CA MET A 338 -3.29 7.21 -10.65
C MET A 338 -2.48 6.65 -9.48
N GLN A 339 -3.15 6.30 -8.38
CA GLN A 339 -2.51 5.66 -7.23
C GLN A 339 -3.51 4.84 -6.41
N GLY A 340 -3.15 3.59 -6.17
CA GLY A 340 -3.93 2.60 -5.44
C GLY A 340 -4.50 1.55 -6.37
N ILE A 341 -4.14 0.28 -6.11
CA ILE A 341 -4.68 -0.89 -6.80
C ILE A 341 -5.08 -1.96 -5.79
N ALA A 342 -6.24 -2.58 -5.96
CA ALA A 342 -6.75 -3.61 -5.06
C ALA A 342 -7.53 -4.69 -5.82
N VAL A 343 -7.77 -5.83 -5.19
CA VAL A 343 -8.49 -6.97 -5.79
C VAL A 343 -9.44 -7.62 -4.79
N THR A 344 -10.50 -8.25 -5.30
CA THR A 344 -11.38 -9.16 -4.55
C THR A 344 -10.83 -10.55 -4.38
#